data_AF-A0A7V5ZFI0-F1
#
_entry.id   AF-A0A7V5ZFI0-F1
#
_cell.length_a   1.000
_cell.length_b   1.000
_cell.length_c   1.000
_cell.angle_alpha   90.00
_cell.angle_beta   90.00
_cell.angle_gamma   90.00
#
_symmetry.space_group_name_H-M   'P 1'
#
loop_
_entity.id
_entity.type
_entity.pdbx_description
1 polymer ?
#
loop_
_entity_poly.entity_id
_entity_poly.type
_entity_poly.pdbx_seq_one_letter_code
_entity_poly.pdbx_strand_id
1 'polypeptide(L)'
;MLHWAVVVALLLLILCEAGAKPMNLYVSPQGNDAWTGMLPSPNRGRTDGPFATLERARDAVRELKRQGKLPAGGVRVWLRGGIYFRQSPFSLTPEDSGTAESPIVYGAYRGEKVRLVGGKAVSGWKPVTEEAVLRKLPPEARGKVVWVDLRAQGITDFGQMRRRGFGLSPTVPAGLELFYQGKPMPLARYPNEGWLRIASTPAGQQGGRFTCDDPRRARWAGAKDVWVHGYWTWDWADSYEKVVSVDPERGEIVTAEPHGVYGYTPGKRFRVLNLLEELDAPGEWYLDRDTGRLYFYPPDAGDGEAMVSLTEQPLVTLQDVSH
;
A
#
# COMPACT_ATOMS: atom_id res chain seq x y z
N MET A 1 -55.87 42.44 -45.77
CA MET A 1 -55.91 41.02 -45.37
C MET A 1 -54.81 40.26 -46.10
N LEU A 2 -53.83 39.73 -45.34
CA LEU A 2 -53.22 38.39 -45.46
C LEU A 2 -52.64 37.98 -46.85
N HIS A 3 -51.46 37.40 -47.05
CA HIS A 3 -50.43 36.75 -46.23
C HIS A 3 -49.23 36.39 -47.15
N TRP A 4 -48.02 36.33 -46.57
CA TRP A 4 -46.86 35.41 -46.80
C TRP A 4 -46.45 34.98 -48.24
N ALA A 5 -45.18 34.84 -48.60
CA ALA A 5 -44.05 34.30 -47.83
C ALA A 5 -42.70 34.72 -48.45
N VAL A 6 -41.72 35.07 -47.59
CA VAL A 6 -40.30 35.12 -47.93
C VAL A 6 -39.69 33.83 -47.39
N VAL A 7 -39.21 32.97 -48.28
CA VAL A 7 -38.46 31.75 -47.91
C VAL A 7 -37.00 32.15 -47.69
N VAL A 8 -36.58 32.20 -46.43
CA VAL A 8 -35.17 32.32 -46.04
C VAL A 8 -34.61 30.91 -45.91
N ALA A 9 -33.71 30.53 -46.81
CA ALA A 9 -32.94 29.30 -46.71
C ALA A 9 -31.80 29.49 -45.70
N LEU A 10 -31.97 28.96 -44.48
CA LEU A 10 -30.87 28.82 -43.51
C LEU A 10 -30.09 27.55 -43.84
N LEU A 11 -28.90 27.71 -44.44
CA LEU A 11 -27.88 26.66 -44.52
C LEU A 11 -27.25 26.49 -43.13
N LEU A 12 -27.71 25.48 -42.39
CA LEU A 12 -27.04 24.97 -41.19
C LEU A 12 -25.77 24.23 -41.61
N LEU A 13 -24.63 24.91 -41.54
CA LEU A 13 -23.30 24.30 -41.49
C LEU A 13 -23.20 23.49 -40.20
N ILE A 14 -23.48 22.19 -40.27
CA ILE A 14 -23.08 21.25 -39.23
C ILE A 14 -21.56 21.12 -39.35
N LEU A 15 -20.84 21.99 -38.64
CA LEU A 15 -19.43 21.79 -38.32
C LEU A 15 -19.37 20.58 -37.39
N CYS A 16 -19.19 19.41 -37.99
CA CYS A 16 -18.72 18.23 -37.28
C CYS A 16 -17.28 18.56 -36.87
N GLU A 17 -17.08 19.03 -35.63
CA GLU A 17 -15.74 19.07 -35.03
C GLU A 17 -15.26 17.62 -34.93
N ALA A 18 -14.57 17.16 -35.97
CA ALA A 18 -13.75 15.98 -35.88
C ALA A 18 -12.64 16.31 -34.87
N GLY A 19 -12.90 16.04 -33.59
CA GLY A 19 -11.94 16.23 -32.52
C GLY A 19 -10.64 15.56 -32.94
N ALA A 20 -9.54 16.33 -32.90
CA ALA A 20 -8.26 15.86 -33.38
C ALA A 20 -7.89 14.55 -32.66
N LYS A 21 -7.42 13.56 -33.43
CA LYS A 21 -7.23 12.20 -32.92
C LYS A 21 -5.97 12.14 -32.06
N PRO A 22 -6.05 11.67 -30.81
CA PRO A 22 -4.86 11.53 -29.97
C PRO A 22 -3.88 10.53 -30.58
N MET A 23 -2.59 10.79 -30.38
CA MET A 23 -1.56 9.78 -30.60
C MET A 23 -1.58 8.77 -29.44
N ASN A 24 -1.44 7.49 -29.76
CA ASN A 24 -1.43 6.42 -28.76
C ASN A 24 -0.01 5.92 -28.53
N LEU A 25 0.38 5.85 -27.27
CA LEU A 25 1.55 5.12 -26.79
C LEU A 25 1.08 4.00 -25.88
N TYR A 26 1.84 2.92 -25.80
CA TYR A 26 1.49 1.73 -25.03
C TYR A 26 2.63 1.35 -24.11
N VAL A 27 2.30 0.94 -22.89
CA VAL A 27 3.24 0.45 -21.88
C VAL A 27 2.78 -0.92 -21.42
N SER A 28 3.67 -1.89 -21.27
CA SER A 28 3.37 -3.25 -20.82
C SER A 28 4.48 -3.78 -19.93
N PRO A 29 4.19 -4.57 -18.88
CA PRO A 29 5.23 -5.22 -18.08
C PRO A 29 6.09 -6.22 -18.89
N GLN A 30 5.64 -6.61 -20.10
CA GLN A 30 6.38 -7.45 -21.05
C GLN A 30 6.89 -6.64 -22.27
N GLY A 31 6.87 -5.31 -22.19
CA GLY A 31 7.33 -4.40 -23.23
C GLY A 31 8.86 -4.29 -23.29
N ASN A 32 9.34 -3.35 -24.10
CA ASN A 32 10.75 -3.02 -24.23
C ASN A 32 10.93 -1.51 -24.48
N ASP A 33 11.77 -0.85 -23.69
CA ASP A 33 11.97 0.60 -23.78
C ASP A 33 12.78 1.05 -25.02
N ALA A 34 13.37 0.10 -25.76
CA ALA A 34 13.98 0.35 -27.05
C ALA A 34 12.96 0.38 -28.21
N TRP A 35 11.71 -0.02 -27.99
CA TRP A 35 10.65 0.03 -29.00
C TRP A 35 10.04 1.43 -29.13
N THR A 36 9.16 1.64 -30.12
CA THR A 36 8.51 2.93 -30.37
C THR A 36 7.36 3.22 -29.42
N GLY A 37 6.80 2.19 -28.78
CA GLY A 37 5.61 2.29 -27.96
C GLY A 37 4.32 2.51 -28.76
N MET A 38 4.34 2.54 -30.09
CA MET A 38 3.16 2.83 -30.91
C MET A 38 2.26 1.61 -31.17
N LEU A 39 2.74 0.41 -30.83
CA LEU A 39 1.99 -0.83 -31.00
C LEU A 39 1.50 -1.36 -29.64
N PRO A 40 0.23 -1.79 -29.52
CA PRO A 40 -0.30 -2.33 -28.27
C PRO A 40 0.38 -3.64 -27.87
N SER A 41 0.91 -4.40 -28.83
CA SER A 41 1.59 -5.68 -28.63
C SER A 41 2.86 -5.76 -29.49
N PRO A 42 3.85 -6.59 -29.13
CA PRO A 42 5.02 -6.81 -29.96
C PRO A 42 4.63 -7.23 -31.38
N ASN A 43 5.30 -6.68 -32.39
CA ASN A 43 5.14 -7.16 -33.77
C ASN A 43 5.73 -8.57 -33.92
N ARG A 44 5.46 -9.25 -35.05
CA ARG A 44 5.89 -10.64 -35.28
C ARG A 44 7.41 -10.83 -35.15
N GLY A 45 8.19 -9.82 -35.55
CA GLY A 45 9.65 -9.84 -35.47
C GLY A 45 10.22 -9.44 -34.10
N ARG A 46 9.36 -9.03 -33.14
CA ARG A 46 9.75 -8.43 -31.86
C ARG A 46 10.73 -7.26 -32.01
N THR A 47 10.64 -6.54 -33.11
CA THR A 47 11.45 -5.34 -33.40
C THR A 47 10.75 -4.06 -32.93
N ASP A 48 9.45 -4.13 -32.65
CA ASP A 48 8.66 -3.03 -32.12
C ASP A 48 7.49 -3.54 -31.27
N GLY A 49 6.90 -2.68 -30.44
CA GLY A 49 5.89 -3.03 -29.44
C GLY A 49 5.66 -1.93 -28.40
N PRO A 50 5.01 -2.25 -27.26
CA PRO A 50 4.83 -1.32 -26.15
C PRO A 50 6.14 -1.05 -25.39
N PHE A 51 6.30 0.14 -24.82
CA PHE A 51 7.36 0.41 -23.84
C PHE A 51 7.26 -0.55 -22.64
N ALA A 52 8.38 -0.80 -21.97
CA ALA A 52 8.40 -1.55 -20.72
C ALA A 52 7.99 -0.68 -19.53
N THR A 53 8.37 0.60 -19.55
CA THR A 53 8.26 1.50 -18.39
C THR A 53 7.39 2.73 -18.63
N LEU A 54 6.82 3.25 -17.54
CA LEU A 54 6.09 4.53 -17.55
C LEU A 54 7.02 5.70 -17.84
N GLU A 55 8.25 5.63 -17.32
CA GLU A 55 9.32 6.60 -17.51
C GLU A 55 9.61 6.77 -19.00
N ARG A 56 9.80 5.67 -19.72
CA ARG A 56 10.08 5.73 -21.16
C ARG A 56 8.93 6.36 -21.94
N ALA A 57 7.69 6.06 -21.58
CA ALA A 57 6.51 6.66 -22.21
C ALA A 57 6.43 8.18 -21.94
N ARG A 58 6.66 8.60 -20.69
CA ARG A 58 6.77 10.01 -20.30
C ARG A 58 7.85 10.71 -21.11
N ASP A 59 9.04 10.12 -21.18
CA ASP A 59 10.19 10.71 -21.87
C ASP A 59 9.95 10.81 -23.39
N ALA A 60 9.19 9.87 -23.97
CA ALA A 60 8.74 9.95 -25.36
C ALA A 60 7.78 11.14 -25.58
N VAL A 61 6.85 11.38 -24.65
CA VAL A 61 5.97 12.56 -24.69
C VAL A 61 6.77 13.85 -24.58
N ARG A 62 7.74 13.92 -23.66
CA ARG A 62 8.64 15.08 -23.51
C ARG A 62 9.43 15.36 -24.78
N GLU A 63 9.94 14.32 -25.44
CA GLU A 63 10.65 14.47 -26.71
C GLU A 63 9.75 15.03 -27.82
N LEU A 64 8.50 14.56 -27.92
CA LEU A 64 7.54 15.11 -28.87
C LEU A 64 7.24 16.59 -28.61
N LYS A 65 7.12 16.98 -27.34
CA LYS A 65 6.94 18.39 -26.95
C LYS A 65 8.15 19.24 -27.38
N ARG A 66 9.38 18.79 -27.10
CA ARG A 66 10.62 19.50 -27.50
C ARG A 66 10.75 19.66 -29.01
N GLN A 67 10.26 18.69 -29.78
CA GLN A 67 10.25 18.76 -31.24
C GLN A 67 9.09 19.59 -31.82
N GLY A 68 8.19 20.14 -30.99
CA GLY A 68 6.99 20.83 -31.45
C GLY A 68 5.98 19.91 -32.15
N LYS A 69 6.04 18.60 -31.88
CA LYS A 69 5.23 17.55 -32.53
C LYS A 69 4.13 17.00 -31.63
N LEU A 70 3.74 17.73 -30.58
CA LEU A 70 2.59 17.34 -29.78
C LEU A 70 1.33 17.49 -30.64
N PRO A 71 0.58 16.41 -30.92
CA PRO A 71 -0.55 16.46 -31.83
C PRO A 71 -1.75 17.15 -31.17
N ALA A 72 -2.56 17.84 -31.98
CA ALA A 72 -3.91 18.22 -31.57
C ALA A 72 -4.68 16.93 -31.16
N GLY A 73 -5.41 16.99 -30.05
CA GLY A 73 -6.01 15.82 -29.38
C GLY A 73 -5.11 15.16 -28.34
N GLY A 74 -3.82 15.52 -28.30
CA GLY A 74 -2.87 15.11 -27.27
C GLY A 74 -2.37 13.67 -27.38
N VAL A 75 -1.89 13.13 -26.25
CA VAL A 75 -1.31 11.78 -26.19
C VAL A 75 -2.07 10.92 -25.17
N ARG A 76 -2.47 9.72 -25.61
CA ARG A 76 -3.02 8.66 -24.75
C ARG A 76 -1.92 7.64 -24.49
N VAL A 77 -1.49 7.51 -23.24
CA VAL A 77 -0.58 6.45 -22.79
C VAL A 77 -1.42 5.31 -22.21
N TRP A 78 -1.52 4.22 -22.95
CA TRP A 78 -2.29 3.04 -22.59
C TRP A 78 -1.43 2.01 -21.85
N LEU A 79 -1.80 1.73 -20.61
CA LEU A 79 -1.20 0.67 -19.81
C LEU A 79 -1.89 -0.67 -20.15
N ARG A 80 -1.10 -1.65 -20.58
CA ARG A 80 -1.56 -3.03 -20.76
C ARG A 80 -1.76 -3.72 -19.40
N GLY A 81 -2.62 -4.72 -19.36
CA GLY A 81 -2.95 -5.46 -18.15
C GLY A 81 -1.72 -6.09 -17.51
N GLY A 82 -1.65 -6.01 -16.19
CA GLY A 82 -0.56 -6.57 -15.42
C GLY A 82 -0.16 -5.72 -14.22
N ILE A 83 0.96 -6.13 -13.62
CA ILE A 83 1.52 -5.53 -12.41
C ILE A 83 2.80 -4.80 -12.79
N TYR A 84 2.83 -3.52 -12.47
CA TYR A 84 3.97 -2.64 -12.67
C TYR A 84 4.62 -2.42 -11.31
N PHE A 85 5.63 -3.23 -11.01
CA PHE A 85 6.40 -3.09 -9.79
C PHE A 85 7.22 -1.81 -9.84
N ARG A 86 7.19 -1.05 -8.75
CA ARG A 86 7.87 0.24 -8.63
C ARG A 86 8.76 0.26 -7.40
N GLN A 87 9.98 0.73 -7.58
CA GLN A 87 10.92 1.01 -6.48
C GLN A 87 11.07 2.51 -6.23
N SER A 88 10.60 3.34 -7.16
CA SER A 88 10.63 4.79 -7.11
C SER A 88 9.30 5.38 -7.60
N PRO A 89 8.97 6.61 -7.19
CA PRO A 89 7.79 7.32 -7.70
C PRO A 89 7.83 7.47 -9.22
N PHE A 90 6.67 7.34 -9.86
CA PHE A 90 6.47 7.86 -11.21
C PHE A 90 6.22 9.37 -11.09
N SER A 91 7.28 10.15 -11.26
CA SER A 91 7.21 11.61 -11.08
C SER A 91 6.81 12.32 -12.38
N LEU A 92 5.74 13.11 -12.28
CA LEU A 92 5.29 14.04 -13.30
C LEU A 92 5.50 15.49 -12.81
N THR A 93 6.11 16.31 -13.65
CA THR A 93 6.50 17.71 -13.37
C THR A 93 5.90 18.65 -14.42
N PRO A 94 6.11 19.99 -14.37
CA PRO A 94 5.57 20.89 -15.39
C PRO A 94 5.94 20.54 -16.84
N GLU A 95 7.06 19.83 -17.07
CA GLU A 95 7.45 19.34 -18.39
C GLU A 95 6.45 18.31 -18.96
N ASP A 96 5.64 17.68 -18.11
CA ASP A 96 4.67 16.65 -18.47
C ASP A 96 3.25 17.18 -18.71
N SER A 97 3.03 18.48 -18.49
CA SER A 97 1.72 19.11 -18.69
C SER A 97 1.24 19.07 -20.14
N GLY A 98 -0.07 18.92 -20.34
CA GLY A 98 -0.72 19.10 -21.64
C GLY A 98 -1.26 20.52 -21.83
N THR A 99 -2.12 20.69 -22.84
CA THR A 99 -3.06 21.82 -22.94
C THR A 99 -4.48 21.27 -23.10
N ALA A 100 -5.50 22.14 -23.08
CA ALA A 100 -6.88 21.73 -23.35
C ALA A 100 -7.02 21.05 -24.73
N GLU A 101 -6.29 21.54 -25.73
CA GLU A 101 -6.27 21.00 -27.10
C GLU A 101 -5.33 19.80 -27.25
N SER A 102 -4.37 19.62 -26.34
CA SER A 102 -3.35 18.57 -26.40
C SER A 102 -3.10 17.92 -25.03
N PRO A 103 -4.09 17.24 -24.43
CA PRO A 103 -3.97 16.64 -23.10
C PRO A 103 -3.07 15.40 -23.10
N ILE A 104 -2.40 15.12 -21.99
CA ILE A 104 -1.62 13.89 -21.79
C ILE A 104 -2.38 12.98 -20.82
N VAL A 105 -2.92 11.87 -21.30
CA VAL A 105 -3.78 10.99 -20.49
C VAL A 105 -3.20 9.59 -20.38
N TYR A 106 -2.96 9.15 -19.14
CA TYR A 106 -2.58 7.78 -18.81
C TYR A 106 -3.84 6.99 -18.45
N GLY A 107 -4.00 5.78 -18.99
CA GLY A 107 -5.18 4.95 -18.71
C GLY A 107 -4.97 3.48 -19.03
N ALA A 108 -5.79 2.62 -18.44
CA ALA A 108 -5.77 1.20 -18.75
C ALA A 108 -6.31 0.91 -20.15
N TYR A 109 -5.62 0.08 -20.92
CA TYR A 109 -6.04 -0.30 -22.26
C TYR A 109 -7.30 -1.16 -22.21
N ARG A 110 -8.40 -0.73 -22.85
CA ARG A 110 -9.64 -1.51 -23.03
C ARG A 110 -10.20 -2.16 -21.75
N GLY A 111 -10.08 -1.48 -20.60
CA GLY A 111 -10.57 -2.01 -19.32
C GLY A 111 -9.72 -3.14 -18.73
N GLU A 112 -8.52 -3.39 -19.27
CA GLU A 112 -7.55 -4.31 -18.68
C GLU A 112 -7.22 -3.90 -17.22
N LYS A 113 -6.96 -4.89 -16.36
CA LYS A 113 -6.61 -4.63 -14.95
C LYS A 113 -5.13 -4.25 -14.85
N VAL A 114 -4.88 -3.04 -14.37
CA VAL A 114 -3.54 -2.45 -14.20
C VAL A 114 -3.32 -2.16 -12.72
N ARG A 115 -2.19 -2.61 -12.18
CA ARG A 115 -1.79 -2.33 -10.79
C ARG A 115 -0.39 -1.75 -10.76
N LEU A 116 -0.25 -0.55 -10.18
CA LEU A 116 1.04 -0.03 -9.78
C LEU A 116 1.31 -0.52 -8.35
N VAL A 117 2.44 -1.19 -8.14
CA VAL A 117 2.73 -1.86 -6.86
C VAL A 117 4.11 -1.48 -6.37
N GLY A 118 4.18 -0.81 -5.22
CA GLY A 118 5.43 -0.46 -4.53
C GLY A 118 5.97 -1.56 -3.64
N GLY A 119 5.91 -2.80 -4.12
CA GLY A 119 6.12 -3.98 -3.31
C GLY A 119 6.70 -5.13 -4.13
N LYS A 120 6.78 -6.30 -3.51
CA LYS A 120 7.29 -7.52 -4.15
C LYS A 120 6.38 -8.69 -3.84
N ALA A 121 6.17 -9.54 -4.84
CA ALA A 121 5.48 -10.81 -4.65
C ALA A 121 6.29 -11.72 -3.73
N VAL A 122 5.59 -12.41 -2.83
CA VAL A 122 6.17 -13.34 -1.87
C VAL A 122 5.63 -14.74 -2.17
N SER A 123 6.54 -15.70 -2.30
CA SER A 123 6.20 -17.09 -2.66
C SER A 123 7.10 -18.08 -1.93
N GLY A 124 6.83 -19.38 -2.08
CA GLY A 124 7.64 -20.42 -1.43
C GLY A 124 7.34 -20.59 0.06
N TRP A 125 6.08 -20.36 0.45
CA TRP A 125 5.57 -20.56 1.80
C TRP A 125 5.75 -22.02 2.27
N LYS A 126 6.16 -22.19 3.51
CA LYS A 126 6.38 -23.50 4.16
C LYS A 126 5.52 -23.61 5.40
N PRO A 127 4.98 -24.81 5.72
CA PRO A 127 4.30 -25.00 7.00
C PRO A 127 5.25 -24.76 8.17
N VAL A 128 4.74 -24.19 9.26
CA VAL A 128 5.48 -24.11 10.52
C VAL A 128 5.52 -25.49 11.17
N THR A 129 6.72 -26.09 11.25
CA THR A 129 6.95 -27.39 11.91
C THR A 129 7.92 -27.30 13.09
N GLU A 130 8.55 -26.14 13.29
CA GLU A 130 9.55 -25.93 14.34
C GLU A 130 8.87 -25.86 15.71
N GLU A 131 9.17 -26.81 16.60
CA GLU A 131 8.55 -26.94 17.93
C GLU A 131 8.64 -25.65 18.77
N ALA A 132 9.77 -24.94 18.70
CA ALA A 132 9.96 -23.67 19.39
C ALA A 132 8.98 -22.58 18.91
N VAL A 133 8.64 -22.56 17.62
CA VAL A 133 7.66 -21.62 17.05
C VAL A 133 6.23 -22.09 17.37
N LEU A 134 5.95 -23.40 17.24
CA LEU A 134 4.64 -23.98 17.55
C LEU A 134 4.21 -23.74 19.00
N ARG A 135 5.14 -23.77 19.96
CA ARG A 135 4.85 -23.46 21.38
C ARG A 135 4.40 -22.02 21.59
N LYS A 136 4.90 -21.07 20.80
CA LYS A 136 4.50 -19.67 20.86
C LYS A 136 3.12 -19.47 20.22
N LEU A 137 2.85 -20.16 19.12
CA LEU A 137 1.58 -20.05 18.42
C LEU A 137 0.38 -20.47 19.30
N PRO A 138 -0.74 -19.73 19.21
CA PRO A 138 -2.06 -20.16 19.71
C PRO A 138 -2.41 -21.56 19.20
N PRO A 139 -2.95 -22.47 20.06
CA PRO A 139 -3.29 -23.84 19.67
C PRO A 139 -4.13 -23.94 18.39
N GLU A 140 -5.10 -23.03 18.22
CA GLU A 140 -6.02 -22.95 17.08
C GLU A 140 -5.36 -22.61 15.74
N ALA A 141 -4.16 -22.02 15.76
CA ALA A 141 -3.39 -21.63 14.58
C ALA A 141 -2.33 -22.67 14.18
N ARG A 142 -1.99 -23.61 15.08
CA ARG A 142 -0.99 -24.66 14.80
C ARG A 142 -1.44 -25.52 13.61
N GLY A 143 -0.50 -25.78 12.70
CA GLY A 143 -0.77 -26.51 11.46
C GLY A 143 -1.45 -25.70 10.35
N LYS A 144 -1.80 -24.42 10.60
CA LYS A 144 -2.42 -23.52 9.61
C LYS A 144 -1.55 -22.32 9.25
N VAL A 145 -0.59 -21.99 10.10
CA VAL A 145 0.39 -20.94 9.83
C VAL A 145 1.49 -21.45 8.90
N VAL A 146 1.76 -20.65 7.88
CA VAL A 146 2.91 -20.81 6.99
C VAL A 146 3.95 -19.72 7.27
N TRP A 147 5.17 -19.95 6.85
CA TRP A 147 6.24 -18.96 6.93
C TRP A 147 7.13 -18.96 5.69
N VAL A 148 7.86 -17.87 5.51
CA VAL A 148 8.86 -17.76 4.45
C VAL A 148 10.02 -16.87 4.88
N ASP A 149 11.20 -17.13 4.32
CA ASP A 149 12.38 -16.29 4.47
C ASP A 149 12.35 -15.16 3.42
N LEU A 150 12.20 -13.91 3.88
CA LEU A 150 12.21 -12.75 3.00
C LEU A 150 13.61 -12.43 2.47
N ARG A 151 14.67 -12.69 3.25
CA ARG A 151 16.07 -12.45 2.80
C ARG A 151 16.44 -13.39 1.67
N ALA A 152 16.00 -14.64 1.74
CA ALA A 152 16.14 -15.60 0.64
C ALA A 152 15.41 -15.15 -0.64
N GLN A 153 14.41 -14.28 -0.51
CA GLN A 153 13.72 -13.65 -1.64
C GLN A 153 14.33 -12.30 -2.03
N GLY A 154 15.51 -11.93 -1.53
CA GLY A 154 16.17 -10.65 -1.82
C GLY A 154 15.46 -9.44 -1.22
N ILE A 155 14.64 -9.62 -0.19
CA ILE A 155 14.05 -8.54 0.61
C ILE A 155 14.85 -8.48 1.91
N THR A 156 15.72 -7.48 2.03
CA THR A 156 16.62 -7.31 3.18
C THR A 156 16.27 -6.11 4.03
N ASP A 157 15.46 -5.20 3.50
CA ASP A 157 14.87 -4.09 4.23
C ASP A 157 13.39 -4.40 4.52
N PHE A 158 13.05 -4.45 5.80
CA PHE A 158 11.70 -4.75 6.28
C PHE A 158 10.94 -3.50 6.70
N GLY A 159 11.53 -2.33 6.46
CA GLY A 159 11.12 -1.08 7.06
C GLY A 159 11.15 -1.16 8.59
N GLN A 160 10.58 -0.14 9.22
CA GLN A 160 10.43 -0.09 10.68
C GLN A 160 8.99 0.27 11.02
N MET A 161 8.43 -0.40 12.02
CA MET A 161 7.22 0.14 12.63
C MET A 161 7.59 1.43 13.38
N ARG A 162 6.82 2.48 13.12
CA ARG A 162 7.01 3.80 13.73
C ARG A 162 5.73 4.22 14.42
N ARG A 163 5.91 5.05 15.46
CA ARG A 163 4.82 5.70 16.17
C ARG A 163 4.01 6.56 15.19
N ARG A 164 2.69 6.39 15.19
CA ARG A 164 1.75 7.07 14.28
C ARG A 164 0.40 7.27 14.96
N GLY A 165 -0.40 8.20 14.46
CA GLY A 165 -1.72 8.51 15.00
C GLY A 165 -1.94 10.01 15.15
N PHE A 166 -2.93 10.38 15.95
CA PHE A 166 -3.38 11.74 16.17
C PHE A 166 -2.23 12.69 16.55
N GLY A 167 -2.17 13.84 15.88
CA GLY A 167 -1.25 14.92 16.20
C GLY A 167 0.23 14.64 15.90
N LEU A 168 0.54 13.49 15.27
CA LEU A 168 1.91 13.12 14.92
C LEU A 168 2.24 13.52 13.49
N SER A 169 3.24 14.40 13.36
CA SER A 169 3.76 14.89 12.09
C SER A 169 5.28 14.71 12.05
N PRO A 170 5.88 14.37 10.89
CA PRO A 170 5.20 14.02 9.64
C PRO A 170 4.48 12.67 9.73
N THR A 171 3.48 12.45 8.87
CA THR A 171 2.98 11.10 8.62
C THR A 171 4.14 10.26 8.10
N VAL A 172 4.50 9.22 8.85
CA VAL A 172 5.56 8.30 8.47
C VAL A 172 4.95 7.12 7.69
N PRO A 173 5.64 6.61 6.67
CA PRO A 173 5.26 5.36 6.02
C PRO A 173 5.11 4.25 7.06
N ALA A 174 4.12 3.38 6.86
CA ALA A 174 4.06 2.14 7.61
C ALA A 174 5.32 1.31 7.32
N GLY A 175 5.76 0.49 8.29
CA GLY A 175 6.71 -0.57 7.97
C GLY A 175 6.12 -1.54 6.93
N LEU A 176 6.90 -2.52 6.49
CA LEU A 176 6.44 -3.53 5.54
C LEU A 176 5.05 -4.08 5.93
N GLU A 177 4.12 -4.11 4.98
CA GLU A 177 2.76 -4.65 5.14
C GLU A 177 2.57 -5.86 4.22
N LEU A 178 1.80 -6.86 4.66
CA LEU A 178 1.39 -7.99 3.83
C LEU A 178 0.05 -7.70 3.14
N PHE A 179 -0.03 -8.01 1.85
CA PHE A 179 -1.25 -8.04 1.06
C PHE A 179 -1.48 -9.46 0.56
N TYR A 180 -2.73 -9.91 0.59
CA TYR A 180 -3.15 -11.18 0.03
C TYR A 180 -4.36 -10.97 -0.88
N GLN A 181 -4.29 -11.43 -2.13
CA GLN A 181 -5.34 -11.22 -3.14
C GLN A 181 -5.74 -9.74 -3.27
N GLY A 182 -4.76 -8.84 -3.19
CA GLY A 182 -4.96 -7.39 -3.27
C GLY A 182 -5.59 -6.73 -2.03
N LYS A 183 -5.79 -7.45 -0.92
CA LYS A 183 -6.31 -6.91 0.33
C LYS A 183 -5.21 -6.79 1.38
N PRO A 184 -5.12 -5.69 2.14
CA PRO A 184 -4.16 -5.58 3.24
C PRO A 184 -4.52 -6.56 4.36
N MET A 185 -3.53 -7.31 4.83
CA MET A 185 -3.66 -8.26 5.92
C MET A 185 -3.29 -7.56 7.25
N PRO A 186 -4.09 -7.71 8.32
CA PRO A 186 -3.75 -7.14 9.62
C PRO A 186 -2.54 -7.85 10.22
N LEU A 187 -1.69 -7.10 10.94
CA LEU A 187 -0.74 -7.70 11.88
C LEU A 187 -1.50 -8.55 12.91
N ALA A 188 -0.88 -9.65 13.30
CA ALA A 188 -1.25 -10.47 14.44
C ALA A 188 -1.49 -9.57 15.66
N ARG A 189 -2.70 -9.63 16.22
CA ARG A 189 -3.16 -8.69 17.23
C ARG A 189 -4.10 -9.34 18.23
N TYR A 190 -4.18 -8.73 19.41
CA TYR A 190 -5.20 -9.10 20.38
C TYR A 190 -5.84 -7.87 21.04
N PRO A 191 -7.17 -7.84 21.15
CA PRO A 191 -8.13 -8.80 20.62
C PRO A 191 -8.27 -8.69 19.09
N ASN A 192 -8.73 -9.77 18.44
CA ASN A 192 -9.12 -9.74 17.03
C ASN A 192 -10.29 -8.79 16.77
N GLU A 193 -11.27 -8.85 17.66
CA GLU A 193 -12.48 -8.04 17.68
C GLU A 193 -12.65 -7.39 19.04
N GLY A 194 -13.17 -6.16 19.07
CA GLY A 194 -13.30 -5.39 20.31
C GLY A 194 -11.96 -4.79 20.78
N TRP A 195 -11.87 -4.52 22.09
CA TRP A 195 -10.77 -3.79 22.70
C TRP A 195 -10.49 -4.27 24.12
N LEU A 196 -9.21 -4.29 24.50
CA LEU A 196 -8.79 -4.31 25.89
C LEU A 196 -9.05 -2.96 26.55
N ARG A 197 -9.02 -2.95 27.88
CA ARG A 197 -9.14 -1.72 28.67
C ARG A 197 -7.98 -1.57 29.64
N ILE A 198 -7.53 -0.33 29.79
CA ILE A 198 -6.55 0.04 30.81
C ILE A 198 -7.19 -0.14 32.19
N ALA A 199 -6.59 -0.93 33.07
CA ALA A 199 -7.09 -1.13 34.43
C ALA A 199 -6.68 0.03 35.36
N SER A 200 -5.40 0.38 35.36
CA SER A 200 -4.85 1.48 36.15
C SER A 200 -3.61 2.12 35.49
N THR A 201 -3.17 3.26 36.02
CA THR A 201 -1.99 4.01 35.56
C THR A 201 -1.06 4.26 36.73
N PRO A 202 -0.23 3.26 37.13
CA PRO A 202 0.51 3.29 38.40
C PRO A 202 1.57 4.39 38.47
N ALA A 203 2.06 4.88 37.33
CA ALA A 203 2.99 6.00 37.24
C ALA A 203 2.30 7.36 36.99
N GLY A 204 0.98 7.43 37.17
CA GLY A 204 0.15 8.57 36.78
C GLY A 204 -0.10 8.62 35.26
N GLN A 205 -0.99 9.54 34.84
CA GLN A 205 -1.45 9.63 33.45
C GLN A 205 -0.30 9.81 32.45
N GLN A 206 0.72 10.59 32.79
CA GLN A 206 1.86 10.88 31.90
C GLN A 206 3.06 9.94 32.10
N GLY A 207 2.94 8.92 32.96
CA GLY A 207 4.07 8.10 33.38
C GLY A 207 4.47 6.98 32.43
N GLY A 208 3.96 6.96 31.20
CA GLY A 208 4.39 5.99 30.19
C GLY A 208 3.93 4.54 30.40
N ARG A 209 3.15 4.30 31.46
CA ARG A 209 2.87 2.96 32.00
C ARG A 209 1.42 2.82 32.39
N PHE A 210 0.83 1.69 32.03
CA PHE A 210 -0.53 1.32 32.40
C PHE A 210 -0.64 -0.18 32.68
N THR A 211 -1.72 -0.62 33.32
CA THR A 211 -1.97 -2.04 33.62
C THR A 211 -3.11 -2.61 32.79
N CYS A 212 -3.10 -3.93 32.62
CA CYS A 212 -4.15 -4.69 31.96
C CYS A 212 -4.48 -5.95 32.78
N ASP A 213 -5.76 -6.15 33.11
CA ASP A 213 -6.19 -7.29 33.91
C ASP A 213 -6.42 -8.57 33.09
N ASP A 214 -6.43 -8.48 31.75
CA ASP A 214 -6.64 -9.64 30.88
C ASP A 214 -5.47 -10.64 31.04
N PRO A 215 -5.73 -11.90 31.47
CA PRO A 215 -4.69 -12.88 31.75
C PRO A 215 -3.88 -13.27 30.49
N ARG A 216 -4.41 -13.03 29.29
CA ARG A 216 -3.71 -13.33 28.03
C ARG A 216 -2.40 -12.57 27.90
N ARG A 217 -2.25 -11.44 28.60
CA ARG A 217 -1.00 -10.67 28.67
C ARG A 217 0.22 -11.49 29.08
N ALA A 218 0.02 -12.58 29.84
CA ALA A 218 1.10 -13.46 30.25
C ALA A 218 1.85 -14.08 29.05
N ARG A 219 1.20 -14.18 27.89
CA ARG A 219 1.80 -14.68 26.64
C ARG A 219 2.78 -13.69 26.02
N TRP A 220 2.69 -12.40 26.35
CA TRP A 220 3.51 -11.35 25.72
C TRP A 220 4.84 -11.11 26.44
N ALA A 221 5.06 -11.78 27.57
CA ALA A 221 6.29 -11.68 28.32
C ALA A 221 7.50 -12.13 27.46
N GLY A 222 8.48 -11.24 27.31
CA GLY A 222 9.68 -11.51 26.50
C GLY A 222 9.46 -11.45 24.98
N ALA A 223 8.26 -11.09 24.51
CA ALA A 223 8.04 -10.83 23.10
C ALA A 223 8.78 -9.57 22.64
N LYS A 224 9.19 -9.56 21.37
CA LYS A 224 9.99 -8.49 20.77
C LYS A 224 9.14 -7.64 19.84
N ASP A 225 9.53 -6.37 19.69
CA ASP A 225 8.91 -5.41 18.76
C ASP A 225 7.38 -5.31 18.93
N VAL A 226 6.90 -5.36 20.18
CA VAL A 226 5.48 -5.29 20.50
C VAL A 226 4.98 -3.86 20.37
N TRP A 227 3.79 -3.69 19.81
CA TRP A 227 3.13 -2.39 19.68
C TRP A 227 1.76 -2.44 20.33
N VAL A 228 1.31 -1.29 20.80
CA VAL A 228 -0.08 -1.09 21.25
C VAL A 228 -0.73 0.02 20.46
N HIS A 229 -1.96 -0.20 20.03
CA HIS A 229 -2.81 0.83 19.41
C HIS A 229 -3.96 1.09 20.34
N GLY A 230 -4.15 2.35 20.74
CA GLY A 230 -5.25 2.70 21.63
C GLY A 230 -5.71 4.13 21.48
N TYR A 231 -6.85 4.38 22.10
CA TYR A 231 -7.45 5.69 22.34
C TYR A 231 -7.22 6.04 23.80
N TRP A 232 -6.06 6.64 24.09
CA TRP A 232 -5.44 6.57 25.41
C TRP A 232 -6.12 7.39 26.51
N THR A 233 -6.72 8.52 26.14
CA THR A 233 -7.42 9.45 27.03
C THR A 233 -8.68 9.98 26.36
N TRP A 234 -8.58 10.44 25.11
CA TRP A 234 -9.74 10.90 24.33
C TRP A 234 -10.04 9.96 23.17
N ASP A 235 -11.31 9.65 22.95
CA ASP A 235 -11.75 8.70 21.92
C ASP A 235 -11.61 9.23 20.48
N TRP A 236 -11.22 10.50 20.32
CA TRP A 236 -10.88 11.10 19.03
C TRP A 236 -9.36 11.12 18.74
N ALA A 237 -8.52 10.71 19.70
CA ALA A 237 -7.06 10.71 19.58
C ALA A 237 -6.50 9.30 19.77
N ASP A 238 -6.33 8.56 18.67
CA ASP A 238 -5.60 7.30 18.67
C ASP A 238 -4.10 7.50 18.45
N SER A 239 -3.29 6.58 18.95
CA SER A 239 -1.94 6.40 18.45
C SER A 239 -1.43 4.98 18.65
N TYR A 240 -0.36 4.66 17.93
CA TYR A 240 0.38 3.41 18.03
C TYR A 240 1.65 3.68 18.82
N GLU A 241 1.79 3.09 19.99
CA GLU A 241 2.93 3.27 20.88
C GLU A 241 3.75 1.98 20.94
N LYS A 242 5.08 2.11 20.90
CA LYS A 242 5.99 0.97 21.03
C LYS A 242 6.02 0.53 22.48
N VAL A 243 5.95 -0.78 22.72
CA VAL A 243 6.10 -1.36 24.07
C VAL A 243 7.59 -1.60 24.35
N VAL A 244 8.04 -1.17 25.52
CA VAL A 244 9.39 -1.40 26.06
C VAL A 244 9.41 -2.70 26.86
N SER A 245 8.39 -2.93 27.68
CA SER A 245 8.28 -4.15 28.48
C SER A 245 6.83 -4.48 28.82
N VAL A 246 6.59 -5.77 29.05
CA VAL A 246 5.37 -6.32 29.63
C VAL A 246 5.78 -7.10 30.87
N ASP A 247 5.27 -6.69 32.04
CA ASP A 247 5.42 -7.42 33.30
C ASP A 247 4.14 -8.23 33.53
N PRO A 248 4.18 -9.57 33.37
CA PRO A 248 2.99 -10.40 33.51
C PRO A 248 2.49 -10.49 34.96
N GLU A 249 3.38 -10.42 35.95
CA GLU A 249 3.04 -10.55 37.38
C GLU A 249 2.30 -9.31 37.87
N ARG A 250 2.79 -8.12 37.51
CA ARG A 250 2.14 -6.84 37.85
C ARG A 250 1.05 -6.45 36.86
N GLY A 251 1.00 -7.10 35.70
CA GLY A 251 0.13 -6.74 34.58
C GLY A 251 0.46 -5.39 33.97
N GLU A 252 1.70 -4.91 34.13
CA GLU A 252 2.15 -3.60 33.65
C GLU A 252 2.65 -3.67 32.21
N ILE A 253 2.24 -2.70 31.40
CA ILE A 253 2.75 -2.46 30.05
C ILE A 253 3.41 -1.08 30.07
N VAL A 254 4.70 -1.04 29.71
CA VAL A 254 5.49 0.19 29.60
C VAL A 254 5.70 0.50 28.14
N THR A 255 5.43 1.74 27.74
CA THR A 255 5.63 2.22 26.37
C THR A 255 6.89 3.06 26.26
N ALA A 256 7.43 3.23 25.05
CA ALA A 256 8.56 4.10 24.80
C ALA A 256 8.13 5.57 24.79
N GLU A 257 9.01 6.47 25.22
CA GLU A 257 8.80 7.91 25.06
C GLU A 257 8.64 8.27 23.56
N PRO A 258 7.81 9.27 23.22
CA PRO A 258 7.14 10.23 24.13
C PRO A 258 5.73 9.80 24.58
N HIS A 259 5.39 8.51 24.52
CA HIS A 259 4.08 7.96 24.93
C HIS A 259 2.88 8.57 24.16
N GLY A 260 1.66 8.21 24.60
CA GLY A 260 0.43 8.79 24.08
C GLY A 260 0.35 10.30 24.36
N VAL A 261 -0.13 11.08 23.39
CA VAL A 261 -0.14 12.56 23.41
C VAL A 261 -0.77 13.16 24.68
N TYR A 262 -1.80 12.49 25.23
CA TYR A 262 -2.51 12.90 26.44
C TYR A 262 -2.28 11.93 27.61
N GLY A 263 -1.21 11.15 27.57
CA GLY A 263 -0.97 10.07 28.51
C GLY A 263 -2.04 8.98 28.45
N TYR A 264 -2.10 8.16 29.49
CA TYR A 264 -2.99 7.01 29.64
C TYR A 264 -4.05 7.27 30.71
N THR A 265 -5.28 6.82 30.48
CA THR A 265 -6.39 6.94 31.44
C THR A 265 -7.06 5.59 31.69
N PRO A 266 -7.37 5.21 32.95
CA PRO A 266 -8.14 4.00 33.24
C PRO A 266 -9.47 3.90 32.47
N GLY A 267 -9.85 2.68 32.09
CA GLY A 267 -11.04 2.36 31.31
C GLY A 267 -10.90 2.57 29.80
N LYS A 268 -9.83 3.22 29.34
CA LYS A 268 -9.61 3.52 27.92
C LYS A 268 -9.15 2.31 27.12
N ARG A 269 -9.44 2.37 25.82
CA ARG A 269 -9.42 1.22 24.92
C ARG A 269 -8.08 1.09 24.22
N PHE A 270 -7.57 -0.13 24.14
CA PHE A 270 -6.37 -0.45 23.39
C PHE A 270 -6.36 -1.89 22.89
N ARG A 271 -5.40 -2.22 22.03
CA ARG A 271 -5.07 -3.57 21.56
C ARG A 271 -3.56 -3.70 21.42
N VAL A 272 -3.06 -4.93 21.52
CA VAL A 272 -1.66 -5.28 21.25
C VAL A 272 -1.52 -5.76 19.82
N LEU A 273 -0.37 -5.52 19.19
CA LEU A 273 -0.08 -5.90 17.80
C LEU A 273 1.37 -6.38 17.66
N ASN A 274 1.63 -7.06 16.54
CA ASN A 274 2.94 -7.53 16.10
C ASN A 274 3.51 -8.60 17.04
N LEU A 275 2.69 -9.59 17.37
CA LEU A 275 3.03 -10.69 18.28
C LEU A 275 2.80 -12.02 17.58
N LEU A 276 3.82 -12.89 17.53
CA LEU A 276 3.63 -14.26 17.03
C LEU A 276 2.66 -15.04 17.93
N GLU A 277 2.68 -14.74 19.22
CA GLU A 277 1.84 -15.34 20.25
C GLU A 277 0.35 -15.00 20.08
N GLU A 278 0.04 -14.01 19.23
CA GLU A 278 -1.32 -13.56 18.88
C GLU A 278 -1.62 -13.73 17.39
N LEU A 279 -0.89 -14.61 16.70
CA LEU A 279 -1.25 -15.03 15.35
C LEU A 279 -2.30 -16.14 15.46
N ASP A 280 -3.57 -15.77 15.71
CA ASP A 280 -4.67 -16.69 16.00
C ASP A 280 -5.82 -16.67 14.98
N ALA A 281 -5.89 -15.68 14.09
CA ALA A 281 -6.96 -15.57 13.10
C ALA A 281 -6.49 -15.69 11.64
N PRO A 282 -7.32 -16.30 10.76
CA PRO A 282 -7.06 -16.28 9.33
C PRO A 282 -6.97 -14.85 8.78
N GLY A 283 -5.97 -14.61 7.94
CA GLY A 283 -5.64 -13.30 7.39
C GLY A 283 -4.60 -12.52 8.21
N GLU A 284 -4.22 -12.97 9.40
CA GLU A 284 -3.19 -12.29 10.19
C GLU A 284 -1.77 -12.68 9.79
N TRP A 285 -0.81 -11.79 10.07
CA TRP A 285 0.61 -12.05 9.84
C TRP A 285 1.52 -11.45 10.90
N TYR A 286 2.74 -12.00 11.01
CA TYR A 286 3.79 -11.52 11.90
C TYR A 286 5.14 -11.58 11.17
N LEU A 287 5.96 -10.54 11.31
CA LEU A 287 7.33 -10.53 10.77
C LEU A 287 8.34 -10.45 11.91
N ASP A 288 9.13 -11.51 12.05
CA ASP A 288 10.35 -11.46 12.84
C ASP A 288 11.43 -10.71 12.04
N ARG A 289 11.60 -9.42 12.36
CA ARG A 289 12.56 -8.54 11.66
C ARG A 289 14.02 -8.90 11.96
N ASP A 290 14.32 -9.58 13.07
CA ASP A 290 15.68 -10.02 13.38
C ASP A 290 16.11 -11.12 12.41
N THR A 291 15.21 -12.08 12.14
CA THR A 291 15.50 -13.24 11.29
C THR A 291 15.08 -13.06 9.83
N GLY A 292 14.15 -12.13 9.55
CA GLY A 292 13.54 -11.96 8.23
C GLY A 292 12.48 -13.00 7.91
N ARG A 293 11.96 -13.70 8.93
CA ARG A 293 10.91 -14.71 8.77
C ARG A 293 9.53 -14.07 8.85
N LEU A 294 8.81 -14.11 7.74
CA LEU A 294 7.41 -13.70 7.66
C LEU A 294 6.50 -14.90 7.90
N TYR A 295 5.66 -14.83 8.91
CA TYR A 295 4.64 -15.81 9.26
C TYR A 295 3.27 -15.29 8.85
N PHE A 296 2.44 -16.14 8.28
CA PHE A 296 1.11 -15.80 7.77
C PHE A 296 0.14 -16.92 8.09
N TYR A 297 -1.05 -16.59 8.56
CA TYR A 297 -2.19 -17.50 8.63
C TYR A 297 -3.07 -17.21 7.41
N PRO A 298 -3.02 -17.99 6.33
CA PRO A 298 -3.80 -17.70 5.13
C PRO A 298 -5.31 -17.79 5.40
N PRO A 299 -6.13 -16.91 4.78
CA PRO A 299 -7.58 -16.94 4.93
C PRO A 299 -8.25 -18.12 4.19
N ASP A 300 -7.53 -18.77 3.29
CA ASP A 300 -7.98 -19.89 2.46
C ASP A 300 -6.86 -20.95 2.33
N ALA A 301 -6.84 -21.72 1.24
CA ALA A 301 -5.84 -22.77 1.01
C ALA A 301 -4.39 -22.25 0.89
N GLY A 302 -4.18 -20.93 0.78
CA GLY A 302 -2.84 -20.32 0.77
C GLY A 302 -2.14 -20.36 -0.59
N ASP A 303 -2.89 -20.56 -1.68
CA ASP A 303 -2.42 -20.57 -3.07
C ASP A 303 -2.55 -19.22 -3.79
N GLY A 304 -3.07 -18.21 -3.08
CA GLY A 304 -3.29 -16.87 -3.61
C GLY A 304 -2.05 -16.00 -3.70
N GLU A 305 -2.20 -14.89 -4.42
CA GLU A 305 -1.13 -13.89 -4.57
C GLU A 305 -0.85 -13.19 -3.23
N ALA A 306 0.35 -13.39 -2.70
CA ALA A 306 0.87 -12.66 -1.55
C ALA A 306 1.91 -11.62 -2.00
N MET A 307 1.85 -10.41 -1.44
CA MET A 307 2.80 -9.33 -1.70
C MET A 307 3.16 -8.59 -0.44
N VAL A 308 4.39 -8.09 -0.36
CA VAL A 308 4.81 -7.18 0.70
C VAL A 308 5.08 -5.79 0.16
N SER A 309 4.66 -4.74 0.88
CA SER A 309 5.02 -3.36 0.55
C SER A 309 6.47 -3.06 0.92
N LEU A 310 7.17 -2.33 0.06
CA LEU A 310 8.59 -2.00 0.21
C LEU A 310 8.87 -0.50 0.01
N THR A 311 8.03 0.22 -0.72
CA THR A 311 8.26 1.64 -0.99
C THR A 311 7.77 2.51 0.15
N GLU A 312 8.66 3.32 0.70
CA GLU A 312 8.34 4.41 1.64
C GLU A 312 7.87 5.70 0.93
N GLN A 313 7.99 5.76 -0.39
CA GLN A 313 7.62 6.91 -1.21
C GLN A 313 6.29 6.69 -1.96
N PRO A 314 5.56 7.76 -2.33
CA PRO A 314 4.36 7.63 -3.16
C PRO A 314 4.66 6.93 -4.50
N LEU A 315 3.72 6.11 -5.00
CA LEU A 315 3.90 5.41 -6.28
C LEU A 315 3.88 6.36 -7.49
N VAL A 316 3.16 7.46 -7.37
CA VAL A 316 3.02 8.52 -8.38
C VAL A 316 3.09 9.85 -7.65
N THR A 317 3.87 10.78 -8.18
CA THR A 317 3.94 12.16 -7.70
C THR A 317 3.59 13.10 -8.84
N LEU A 318 2.74 14.07 -8.54
CA LEU A 318 2.32 15.11 -9.47
C LEU A 318 2.72 16.44 -8.84
N GLN A 319 3.66 17.14 -9.48
CA GLN A 319 4.16 18.41 -8.99
C GLN A 319 3.98 19.47 -10.08
N ASP A 320 3.16 20.48 -9.80
CA ASP A 320 2.92 21.63 -10.68
C ASP A 320 2.55 21.24 -12.12
N VAL A 321 1.93 20.07 -12.28
CA VAL A 321 1.38 19.58 -13.56
C VAL A 321 0.04 20.23 -13.85
N SER A 322 -0.33 20.29 -15.13
CA SER A 322 -1.62 20.77 -15.59
C SER A 322 -2.15 19.95 -16.78
N HIS A 323 -3.47 19.81 -16.84
CA HIS A 323 -4.28 19.75 -18.07
C HIS A 323 -5.77 19.85 -17.71
#